data_AF-A0A1M5P5H6-F1
#
_entry.id   AF-A0A1M5P5H6-F1
#
_cell.length_a   1.000
_cell.length_b   1.000
_cell.length_c   1.000
_cell.angle_alpha   90.00
_cell.angle_beta   90.00
_cell.angle_gamma   90.00
#
_symmetry.space_group_name_H-M   'P 1'
#
loop_
_entity.id
_entity.type
_entity.pdbx_description
1 polymer ?
#
loop_
_entity_poly.entity_id
_entity_poly.type
_entity_poly.pdbx_seq_one_letter_code
_entity_poly.pdbx_strand_id
1 'polypeptide(L)'
;MKRATTKTSLLCALVLLASCASAPPPLTTAQSFNALAADPNFSPYAMRAVASKAFESGDLELMSSALWRLCQRSVAVGGNTIDCEDYLDVALIQNNASDQAQANMALYFLTRDTAYHDKAKALLPDDKPYYQQLLSARLEDCLNVTEASEPLALQCYVSGKHFSHEAALKKALTLFEQYGAQHNVADTYYLLARIAADKGQTAQAEMLAARASLLLSQLGEAQKARQVRQWRQDVLHAQ
;
A
#
# COMPACT_ATOMS: atom_id res chain seq x y z
N MET A 1 -12.46 -88.24 -29.25
CA MET A 1 -12.79 -87.76 -30.61
C MET A 1 -13.75 -86.58 -30.51
N LYS A 2 -13.50 -85.51 -31.30
CA LYS A 2 -14.31 -84.28 -31.53
C LYS A 2 -14.30 -83.24 -30.39
N ARG A 3 -13.43 -82.21 -30.41
CA ARG A 3 -13.40 -80.91 -31.15
C ARG A 3 -14.30 -79.79 -30.57
N ALA A 4 -13.59 -78.73 -30.15
CA ALA A 4 -13.92 -77.34 -29.84
C ALA A 4 -15.12 -76.68 -30.54
N THR A 5 -15.77 -75.69 -29.88
CA THR A 5 -15.60 -74.26 -30.22
C THR A 5 -16.32 -73.30 -29.26
N THR A 6 -15.64 -72.18 -29.05
CA THR A 6 -15.91 -70.94 -28.31
C THR A 6 -17.16 -70.19 -28.81
N LYS A 7 -17.87 -69.46 -27.93
CA LYS A 7 -18.15 -68.02 -28.09
C LYS A 7 -18.79 -67.41 -26.84
N THR A 8 -17.99 -66.54 -26.23
CA THR A 8 -18.30 -65.48 -25.27
C THR A 8 -19.28 -64.47 -25.85
N SER A 9 -20.30 -64.08 -25.07
CA SER A 9 -21.02 -62.82 -25.26
C SER A 9 -21.51 -62.35 -23.90
N LEU A 10 -20.68 -61.57 -23.20
CA LEU A 10 -21.11 -60.76 -22.07
C LEU A 10 -21.10 -59.31 -22.55
N LEU A 11 -22.28 -58.70 -22.52
CA LEU A 11 -22.48 -57.29 -22.80
C LEU A 11 -21.64 -56.44 -21.85
N CYS A 12 -20.73 -55.67 -22.43
CA CYS A 12 -20.01 -54.61 -21.73
C CYS A 12 -20.94 -53.39 -21.62
N ALA A 13 -21.65 -53.28 -20.51
CA ALA A 13 -22.33 -52.04 -20.15
C ALA A 13 -21.28 -51.06 -19.61
N LEU A 14 -20.79 -50.17 -20.47
CA LEU A 14 -20.03 -48.98 -20.07
C LEU A 14 -20.97 -48.07 -19.26
N VAL A 15 -20.87 -48.13 -17.93
CA VAL A 15 -21.36 -47.07 -17.06
C VAL A 15 -20.31 -45.96 -17.10
N LEU A 16 -20.53 -44.98 -17.97
CA LEU A 16 -19.88 -43.67 -17.90
C LEU A 16 -20.34 -42.99 -16.60
N LEU A 17 -19.59 -43.18 -15.52
CA LEU A 17 -19.68 -42.31 -14.36
C LEU A 17 -19.17 -40.94 -14.80
N ALA A 18 -20.09 -40.07 -15.19
CA ALA A 18 -19.85 -38.64 -15.29
C ALA A 18 -19.44 -38.15 -13.89
N SER A 19 -18.12 -38.07 -13.67
CA SER A 19 -17.54 -37.44 -12.50
C SER A 19 -17.88 -35.96 -12.60
N CYS A 20 -18.99 -35.57 -11.97
CA CYS A 20 -19.27 -34.17 -11.69
C CYS A 20 -18.22 -33.72 -10.68
N ALA A 21 -17.08 -33.22 -11.17
CA ALA A 21 -16.16 -32.45 -10.36
C ALA A 21 -16.94 -31.22 -9.89
N SER A 22 -17.52 -31.31 -8.69
CA SER A 22 -18.14 -30.18 -8.01
C SER A 22 -17.10 -29.08 -7.94
N ALA A 23 -17.40 -27.91 -8.52
CA ALA A 23 -16.54 -26.74 -8.38
C ALA A 23 -16.21 -26.56 -6.89
N PRO A 24 -14.95 -26.22 -6.55
CA PRO A 24 -14.58 -25.98 -5.16
C PRO A 24 -15.54 -24.95 -4.56
N PRO A 25 -15.93 -25.12 -3.28
CA PRO A 25 -16.88 -24.20 -2.65
C PRO A 25 -16.35 -22.76 -2.76
N PRO A 26 -17.23 -21.77 -2.92
CA PRO A 26 -16.82 -20.38 -2.97
C PRO A 26 -16.03 -20.03 -1.70
N LEU A 27 -14.97 -19.25 -1.87
CA LEU A 27 -14.11 -18.83 -0.76
C LEU A 27 -14.94 -18.08 0.30
N THR A 28 -14.62 -18.34 1.57
CA THR A 28 -15.12 -17.50 2.67
C THR A 28 -14.62 -16.06 2.52
N THR A 29 -15.27 -15.11 3.22
CA THR A 29 -14.85 -13.71 3.21
C THR A 29 -13.40 -13.54 3.67
N ALA A 30 -12.99 -14.22 4.74
CA ALA A 30 -11.61 -14.21 5.23
C ALA A 30 -10.60 -14.81 4.24
N GLN A 31 -10.95 -15.91 3.55
CA GLN A 31 -10.09 -16.47 2.51
C GLN A 31 -9.96 -15.54 1.31
N SER A 32 -11.04 -14.86 0.94
CA SER A 32 -11.05 -13.85 -0.11
C SER A 32 -10.18 -12.65 0.26
N PHE A 33 -10.26 -12.17 1.51
CA PHE A 33 -9.36 -11.17 2.06
C PHE A 33 -7.90 -11.62 1.95
N ASN A 34 -7.55 -12.80 2.45
CA ASN A 34 -6.17 -13.29 2.45
C ASN A 34 -5.59 -13.39 1.02
N ALA A 35 -6.40 -13.88 0.07
CA ALA A 35 -5.99 -13.96 -1.33
C ALA A 35 -5.73 -12.58 -1.94
N LEU A 36 -6.62 -11.61 -1.68
CA LEU A 36 -6.46 -10.24 -2.17
C LEU A 36 -5.34 -9.48 -1.44
N ALA A 37 -5.17 -9.67 -0.13
CA ALA A 37 -4.17 -8.96 0.65
C ALA A 37 -2.74 -9.34 0.25
N ALA A 38 -2.55 -10.59 -0.19
CA ALA A 38 -1.29 -11.09 -0.73
C ALA A 38 -0.98 -10.57 -2.15
N ASP A 39 -1.98 -10.10 -2.89
CA ASP A 39 -1.79 -9.52 -4.22
C ASP A 39 -1.49 -8.02 -4.11
N PRO A 40 -0.34 -7.53 -4.60
CA PRO A 40 -0.07 -6.09 -4.64
C PRO A 40 -1.07 -5.34 -5.53
N ASN A 41 -1.53 -5.95 -6.63
CA ASN A 41 -2.43 -5.35 -7.61
C ASN A 41 -3.91 -5.68 -7.38
N PHE A 42 -4.28 -6.00 -6.14
CA PHE A 42 -5.62 -6.44 -5.81
C PHE A 42 -6.69 -5.46 -6.32
N SER A 43 -7.82 -6.00 -6.76
CA SER A 43 -8.95 -5.17 -7.20
C SER A 43 -9.53 -4.39 -6.00
N PRO A 44 -9.56 -3.04 -6.04
CA PRO A 44 -10.18 -2.25 -4.98
C PRO A 44 -11.65 -2.58 -4.80
N TYR A 45 -12.37 -2.89 -5.89
CA TYR A 45 -13.77 -3.30 -5.84
C TYR A 45 -13.94 -4.64 -5.13
N ALA A 46 -13.03 -5.60 -5.37
CA ALA A 46 -13.07 -6.89 -4.69
C ALA A 46 -12.77 -6.74 -3.19
N MET A 47 -11.80 -5.89 -2.82
CA MET A 47 -11.50 -5.62 -1.41
C MET A 47 -12.62 -4.85 -0.72
N ARG A 48 -13.28 -3.90 -1.38
CA ARG A 48 -14.50 -3.24 -0.84
C ARG A 48 -15.63 -4.25 -0.65
N ALA A 49 -15.80 -5.20 -1.56
CA ALA A 49 -16.79 -6.26 -1.40
C ALA A 49 -16.48 -7.16 -0.19
N VAL A 50 -15.19 -7.41 0.11
CA VAL A 50 -14.78 -8.08 1.36
C VAL A 50 -15.19 -7.25 2.57
N ALA A 51 -14.89 -5.94 2.58
CA ALA A 51 -15.26 -5.05 3.68
C ALA A 51 -16.79 -5.00 3.90
N SER A 52 -17.58 -4.89 2.83
CA SER A 52 -19.05 -4.90 2.90
C SER A 52 -19.59 -6.21 3.46
N LYS A 53 -19.08 -7.35 2.99
CA LYS A 53 -19.49 -8.66 3.53
C LYS A 53 -19.10 -8.85 5.00
N ALA A 54 -17.92 -8.37 5.38
CA ALA A 54 -17.46 -8.40 6.76
C ALA A 54 -18.39 -7.57 7.67
N PHE A 55 -18.80 -6.38 7.21
CA PHE A 55 -19.81 -5.56 7.88
C PHE A 55 -21.15 -6.28 8.03
N GLU A 56 -21.67 -6.88 6.95
CA GLU A 56 -22.93 -7.64 6.97
C GLU A 56 -22.89 -8.81 7.97
N SER A 57 -21.74 -9.44 8.16
CA SER A 57 -21.54 -10.50 9.16
C SER A 57 -21.19 -10.00 10.56
N GLY A 58 -21.05 -8.68 10.76
CA GLY A 58 -20.62 -8.09 12.03
C GLY A 58 -19.14 -8.31 12.37
N ASP A 59 -18.33 -8.73 11.41
CA ASP A 59 -16.88 -8.94 11.58
C ASP A 59 -16.14 -7.62 11.33
N LEU A 60 -16.18 -6.74 12.34
CA LEU A 60 -15.57 -5.41 12.26
C LEU A 60 -14.03 -5.48 12.16
N GLU A 61 -13.40 -6.53 12.67
CA GLU A 61 -11.94 -6.73 12.56
C GLU A 61 -11.52 -7.01 11.10
N LEU A 62 -12.24 -7.90 10.42
CA LEU A 62 -11.99 -8.19 9.02
C LEU A 62 -12.35 -6.98 8.13
N MET A 63 -13.42 -6.26 8.45
CA MET A 63 -13.78 -5.01 7.78
C MET A 63 -12.67 -3.97 7.93
N SER A 64 -12.20 -3.74 9.16
CA SER A 64 -11.09 -2.84 9.48
C SER A 64 -9.83 -3.20 8.69
N SER A 65 -9.47 -4.49 8.65
CA SER A 65 -8.32 -5.00 7.89
C SER A 65 -8.43 -4.76 6.38
N ALA A 66 -9.61 -4.99 5.80
CA ALA A 66 -9.85 -4.75 4.37
C ALA A 66 -9.79 -3.26 4.01
N LEU A 67 -10.40 -2.40 4.84
CA LEU A 67 -10.36 -0.94 4.68
C LEU A 67 -8.95 -0.39 4.87
N TRP A 68 -8.19 -0.91 5.83
CA TRP A 68 -6.79 -0.54 5.99
C TRP A 68 -5.99 -0.85 4.72
N ARG A 69 -6.22 -2.02 4.10
CA ARG A 69 -5.52 -2.39 2.86
C ARG A 69 -5.85 -1.44 1.70
N LEU A 70 -7.11 -1.01 1.59
CA LEU A 70 -7.54 0.00 0.63
C LEU A 70 -6.91 1.37 0.93
N CYS A 71 -6.91 1.80 2.19
CA CYS A 71 -6.30 3.03 2.64
C CYS A 71 -4.79 3.07 2.34
N GLN A 72 -4.06 1.99 2.63
CA GLN A 72 -2.65 1.83 2.27
C GLN A 72 -2.44 2.04 0.76
N ARG A 73 -3.26 1.38 -0.07
CA ARG A 73 -3.20 1.55 -1.53
C ARG A 73 -3.42 3.01 -1.92
N SER A 74 -4.41 3.69 -1.34
CA SER A 74 -4.68 5.10 -1.60
C SER A 74 -3.47 5.99 -1.24
N VAL A 75 -2.82 5.76 -0.09
CA VAL A 75 -1.54 6.42 0.25
C VAL A 75 -0.45 6.09 -0.78
N ALA A 76 -0.40 4.84 -1.27
CA ALA A 76 0.60 4.37 -2.24
C ALA A 76 0.51 5.03 -3.61
N VAL A 77 -0.67 5.50 -4.00
CA VAL A 77 -0.90 6.06 -5.34
C VAL A 77 -1.25 7.55 -5.32
N GLY A 78 -1.26 8.17 -4.14
CA GLY A 78 -1.74 9.54 -3.97
C GLY A 78 -3.23 9.69 -4.30
N GLY A 79 -4.04 8.68 -3.94
CA GLY A 79 -5.47 8.64 -4.19
C GLY A 79 -6.30 9.58 -3.30
N ASN A 80 -7.61 9.35 -3.27
CA ASN A 80 -8.52 10.10 -2.39
C ASN A 80 -8.46 9.57 -0.94
N THR A 81 -9.18 10.24 -0.04
CA THR A 81 -9.21 9.93 1.39
C THR A 81 -10.25 8.91 1.81
N ILE A 82 -11.20 8.57 0.92
CA ILE A 82 -12.43 7.84 1.26
C ILE A 82 -12.12 6.54 2.00
N ASP A 83 -11.24 5.69 1.44
CA ASP A 83 -10.93 4.40 2.07
C ASP A 83 -10.23 4.55 3.44
N CYS A 84 -9.53 5.66 3.68
CA CYS A 84 -8.91 5.97 4.96
C CYS A 84 -9.89 6.61 5.96
N GLU A 85 -10.89 7.34 5.48
CA GLU A 85 -12.00 7.87 6.30
C GLU A 85 -12.91 6.74 6.75
N ASP A 86 -13.28 5.82 5.85
CA ASP A 86 -14.05 4.62 6.19
C ASP A 86 -13.30 3.75 7.22
N TYR A 87 -11.98 3.59 7.06
CA TYR A 87 -11.14 2.90 8.04
C TYR A 87 -11.15 3.61 9.40
N LEU A 88 -11.06 4.95 9.42
CA LEU A 88 -11.14 5.75 10.64
C LEU A 88 -12.49 5.56 11.35
N ASP A 89 -13.60 5.55 10.62
CA ASP A 89 -14.93 5.36 11.18
C ASP A 89 -15.07 4.00 11.87
N VAL A 90 -14.58 2.93 11.24
CA VAL A 90 -14.57 1.60 11.87
C VAL A 90 -13.68 1.59 13.12
N ALA A 91 -12.50 2.22 13.06
CA ALA A 91 -11.61 2.32 14.21
C ALA A 91 -12.22 3.11 15.38
N LEU A 92 -13.05 4.12 15.09
CA LEU A 92 -13.83 4.87 16.09
C LEU A 92 -14.92 4.00 16.70
N ILE A 93 -15.68 3.25 15.89
CA ILE A 93 -16.72 2.31 16.36
C ILE A 93 -16.11 1.26 17.29
N GLN A 94 -14.94 0.71 16.95
CA GLN A 94 -14.23 -0.27 17.76
C GLN A 94 -13.49 0.33 18.97
N ASN A 95 -13.46 1.67 19.09
CA ASN A 95 -12.64 2.40 20.07
C ASN A 95 -11.16 1.96 20.05
N ASN A 96 -10.62 1.65 18.87
CA ASN A 96 -9.24 1.22 18.67
C ASN A 96 -8.34 2.43 18.40
N ALA A 97 -7.65 2.91 19.43
CA ALA A 97 -6.77 4.09 19.34
C ALA A 97 -5.61 3.91 18.34
N SER A 98 -5.08 2.69 18.19
CA SER A 98 -4.02 2.39 17.21
C SER A 98 -4.52 2.61 15.80
N ASP A 99 -5.67 2.01 15.46
CA ASP A 99 -6.24 2.09 14.12
C ASP A 99 -6.71 3.51 13.80
N GLN A 100 -7.28 4.22 14.78
CA GLN A 100 -7.62 5.63 14.64
C GLN A 100 -6.38 6.46 14.31
N ALA A 101 -5.27 6.25 15.01
CA ALA A 101 -4.04 6.99 14.74
C ALA A 101 -3.39 6.58 13.41
N GLN A 102 -3.45 5.31 13.01
CA GLN A 102 -3.02 4.85 11.69
C GLN A 102 -3.81 5.54 10.57
N ALA A 103 -5.14 5.60 10.70
CA ALA A 103 -6.01 6.27 9.75
C ALA A 103 -5.73 7.77 9.68
N ASN A 104 -5.62 8.45 10.83
CA ASN A 104 -5.26 9.87 10.90
C ASN A 104 -3.87 10.14 10.28
N MET A 105 -2.88 9.26 10.49
CA MET A 105 -1.58 9.37 9.81
C MET A 105 -1.67 9.21 8.30
N ALA A 106 -2.44 8.23 7.82
CA ALA A 106 -2.66 8.04 6.39
C ALA A 106 -3.37 9.25 5.76
N LEU A 107 -4.38 9.79 6.43
CA LEU A 107 -5.09 10.99 6.01
C LEU A 107 -4.18 12.22 5.98
N TYR A 108 -3.31 12.40 6.98
CA TYR A 108 -2.27 13.41 6.92
C TYR A 108 -1.33 13.23 5.71
N PHE A 109 -0.95 11.99 5.38
CA PHE A 109 -0.09 11.74 4.22
C PHE A 109 -0.76 12.07 2.89
N LEU A 110 -2.07 11.86 2.77
CA LEU A 110 -2.86 12.17 1.58
C LEU A 110 -3.17 13.67 1.45
N THR A 111 -3.60 14.30 2.55
CA THR A 111 -4.15 15.66 2.54
C THR A 111 -3.13 16.74 2.87
N ARG A 112 -2.06 16.40 3.60
CA ARG A 112 -1.14 17.35 4.26
C ARG A 112 -1.81 18.23 5.32
N ASP A 113 -3.05 17.92 5.73
CA ASP A 113 -3.73 18.65 6.79
C ASP A 113 -3.14 18.25 8.16
N THR A 114 -2.52 19.22 8.82
CA THR A 114 -1.87 19.02 10.13
C THR A 114 -2.86 18.64 11.22
N ALA A 115 -4.15 18.92 11.07
CA ALA A 115 -5.16 18.51 12.04
C ALA A 115 -5.23 16.98 12.18
N TYR A 116 -5.06 16.23 11.10
CA TYR A 116 -4.97 14.77 11.16
C TYR A 116 -3.69 14.32 11.85
N HIS A 117 -2.59 15.02 11.63
CA HIS A 117 -1.34 14.75 12.32
C HIS A 117 -1.47 14.96 13.84
N ASP A 118 -2.08 16.08 14.23
CA ASP A 118 -2.31 16.42 15.63
C ASP A 118 -3.27 15.44 16.31
N LYS A 119 -4.32 14.98 15.61
CA LYS A 119 -5.22 13.93 16.10
C LYS A 119 -4.49 12.60 16.31
N ALA A 120 -3.69 12.15 15.36
CA ALA A 120 -2.92 10.92 15.52
C ALA A 120 -1.96 11.02 16.71
N LYS A 121 -1.29 12.17 16.86
CA LYS A 121 -0.42 12.46 18.01
C LYS A 121 -1.19 12.54 19.32
N ALA A 122 -2.40 13.10 19.34
CA ALA A 122 -3.20 13.21 20.56
C ALA A 122 -3.71 11.85 21.03
N LEU A 123 -4.09 10.98 20.08
CA LEU A 123 -4.49 9.60 20.37
C LEU A 123 -3.32 8.79 20.94
N LEU A 124 -2.09 9.11 20.50
CA LEU A 124 -0.89 8.40 20.89
C LEU A 124 0.27 9.40 21.11
N PRO A 125 0.31 10.04 22.30
CA PRO A 125 1.25 11.12 22.59
C PRO A 125 2.72 10.70 22.39
N ASP A 126 3.57 11.70 22.09
CA ASP A 126 5.00 11.59 21.77
C ASP A 126 5.84 10.82 22.82
N ASP A 127 5.27 10.45 23.97
CA ASP A 127 5.90 9.71 25.05
C ASP A 127 5.86 8.18 24.87
N LYS A 128 5.38 7.67 23.73
CA LYS A 128 5.33 6.23 23.46
C LYS A 128 6.43 5.80 22.47
N PRO A 129 7.49 5.13 22.94
CA PRO A 129 8.48 4.42 22.14
C PRO A 129 7.89 3.60 21.00
N TYR A 130 6.63 3.17 21.10
CA TYR A 130 5.93 2.36 20.12
C TYR A 130 5.89 2.93 18.70
N TYR A 131 5.72 4.25 18.49
CA TYR A 131 5.70 4.81 17.11
C TYR A 131 7.08 4.86 16.50
N GLN A 132 8.05 5.31 17.29
CA GLN A 132 9.45 5.25 16.89
C GLN A 132 9.86 3.80 16.63
N GLN A 133 9.45 2.85 17.49
CA GLN A 133 9.69 1.41 17.34
C GLN A 133 8.99 0.84 16.10
N LEU A 134 7.76 1.23 15.81
CA LEU A 134 7.03 0.73 14.65
C LEU A 134 7.65 1.26 13.36
N LEU A 135 7.95 2.55 13.29
CA LEU A 135 8.60 3.14 12.11
C LEU A 135 10.06 2.70 12.02
N SER A 136 10.76 2.48 13.13
CA SER A 136 12.14 1.99 13.13
C SER A 136 12.20 0.52 12.72
N ALA A 137 11.30 -0.33 13.23
CA ALA A 137 11.15 -1.71 12.77
C ALA A 137 10.83 -1.73 11.28
N ARG A 138 9.91 -0.87 10.83
CA ARG A 138 9.62 -0.71 9.40
C ARG A 138 10.81 -0.20 8.59
N LEU A 139 11.65 0.66 9.16
CA LEU A 139 12.89 1.11 8.52
C LEU A 139 13.89 -0.03 8.42
N GLU A 140 14.08 -0.81 9.47
CA GLU A 140 14.95 -1.99 9.49
C GLU A 140 14.49 -3.03 8.46
N ASP A 141 13.20 -3.40 8.49
CA ASP A 141 12.57 -4.27 7.51
C ASP A 141 12.71 -3.71 6.09
N CYS A 142 12.51 -2.40 5.91
CA CYS A 142 12.73 -1.75 4.62
C CYS A 142 14.14 -2.02 4.11
N LEU A 143 15.16 -1.88 4.96
CA LEU A 143 16.55 -2.05 4.55
C LEU A 143 16.90 -3.53 4.32
N ASN A 144 16.32 -4.43 5.12
CA ASN A 144 16.69 -5.84 5.17
C ASN A 144 15.90 -6.76 4.21
N VAL A 145 14.62 -6.49 3.97
CA VAL A 145 13.77 -7.32 3.10
C VAL A 145 14.18 -7.11 1.63
N THR A 146 14.59 -8.16 0.93
CA THR A 146 15.06 -8.07 -0.46
C THR A 146 13.96 -8.26 -1.49
N GLU A 147 12.88 -8.94 -1.13
CA GLU A 147 11.77 -9.22 -2.04
C GLU A 147 11.00 -7.92 -2.36
N ALA A 148 10.99 -7.55 -3.63
CA ALA A 148 10.29 -6.37 -4.08
C ALA A 148 8.78 -6.58 -3.96
N SER A 149 8.12 -5.71 -3.20
CA SER A 149 6.66 -5.62 -3.15
C SER A 149 6.22 -4.14 -3.02
N GLU A 150 5.01 -3.81 -3.49
CA GLU A 150 4.43 -2.48 -3.30
C GLU A 150 4.30 -2.08 -1.82
N PRO A 151 3.91 -2.99 -0.89
CA PRO A 151 3.94 -2.68 0.54
C PRO A 151 5.33 -2.31 1.05
N LEU A 152 6.38 -3.00 0.60
CA LEU A 152 7.76 -2.67 0.95
C LEU A 152 8.13 -1.27 0.46
N ALA A 153 7.70 -0.89 -0.75
CA ALA A 153 7.95 0.44 -1.31
C ALA A 153 7.35 1.54 -0.42
N LEU A 154 6.09 1.37 -0.03
CA LEU A 154 5.39 2.25 0.90
C LEU A 154 6.06 2.33 2.27
N GLN A 155 6.44 1.18 2.82
CA GLN A 155 7.08 1.08 4.11
C GLN A 155 8.41 1.83 4.14
N CYS A 156 9.22 1.62 3.10
CA CYS A 156 10.47 2.35 2.88
C CYS A 156 10.24 3.85 2.76
N TYR A 157 9.21 4.26 2.01
CA TYR A 157 8.87 5.67 1.83
C TYR A 157 8.44 6.34 3.13
N VAL A 158 7.51 5.74 3.88
CA VAL A 158 6.97 6.32 5.11
C VAL A 158 8.06 6.43 6.18
N SER A 159 8.81 5.35 6.40
CA SER A 159 9.88 5.32 7.41
C SER A 159 11.05 6.21 6.99
N GLY A 160 11.42 6.17 5.71
CA GLY A 160 12.45 7.03 5.13
C GLY A 160 12.10 8.51 5.19
N LYS A 161 10.85 8.88 4.97
CA LYS A 161 10.37 10.26 5.12
C LYS A 161 10.37 10.69 6.58
N HIS A 162 9.93 9.83 7.50
CA HIS A 162 9.86 10.15 8.94
C HIS A 162 11.25 10.40 9.53
N PHE A 163 12.21 9.54 9.24
CA PHE A 163 13.59 9.64 9.75
C PHE A 163 14.54 10.43 8.83
N SER A 164 14.04 11.03 7.75
CA SER A 164 14.88 11.61 6.68
C SER A 164 15.99 10.64 6.21
N HIS A 165 15.67 9.35 6.14
CA HIS A 165 16.63 8.28 5.89
C HIS A 165 16.81 8.03 4.39
N GLU A 166 17.93 8.54 3.85
CA GLU A 166 18.22 8.55 2.41
C GLU A 166 18.21 7.16 1.76
N ALA A 167 18.80 6.15 2.39
CA ALA A 167 18.86 4.80 1.80
C ALA A 167 17.48 4.15 1.67
N ALA A 168 16.59 4.40 2.64
CA ALA A 168 15.23 3.89 2.60
C ALA A 168 14.42 4.60 1.52
N LEU A 169 14.58 5.91 1.37
CA LEU A 169 13.97 6.68 0.29
C LEU A 169 14.50 6.26 -1.09
N LYS A 170 15.79 5.98 -1.23
CA LYS A 170 16.36 5.44 -2.48
C LYS A 170 15.77 4.08 -2.83
N LYS A 171 15.62 3.19 -1.85
CA LYS A 171 14.98 1.88 -2.06
C LYS A 171 13.51 2.03 -2.44
N ALA A 172 12.77 2.91 -1.75
CA ALA A 172 11.40 3.24 -2.11
C ALA A 172 11.29 3.78 -3.54
N LEU A 173 12.20 4.68 -3.94
CA LEU A 173 12.24 5.25 -5.28
C LEU A 173 12.38 4.15 -6.34
N THR A 174 13.35 3.25 -6.19
CA THR A 174 13.55 2.13 -7.13
C THR A 174 12.30 1.24 -7.23
N LEU A 175 11.67 0.92 -6.09
CA LEU A 175 10.46 0.09 -6.08
C LEU A 175 9.28 0.83 -6.73
N PHE A 176 9.07 2.11 -6.43
CA PHE A 176 8.01 2.89 -7.07
C PHE A 176 8.21 3.06 -8.57
N GLU A 177 9.45 3.19 -9.04
CA GLU A 177 9.77 3.18 -10.47
C GLU A 177 9.40 1.84 -11.11
N GLN A 178 9.71 0.72 -10.45
CA GLN A 178 9.34 -0.63 -10.90
C GLN A 178 7.82 -0.82 -11.00
N TYR A 179 7.05 -0.30 -10.04
CA TYR A 179 5.59 -0.43 -10.01
C TYR A 179 4.85 0.67 -10.76
N GLY A 180 5.55 1.63 -11.36
CA GLY A 180 4.93 2.74 -12.07
C GLY A 180 4.14 3.70 -11.16
N ALA A 181 4.47 3.77 -9.87
CA ALA A 181 3.84 4.67 -8.90
C ALA A 181 4.38 6.10 -9.04
N GLN A 182 4.13 6.74 -10.19
CA GLN A 182 4.79 7.98 -10.62
C GLN A 182 4.59 9.17 -9.66
N HIS A 183 3.46 9.27 -8.96
CA HIS A 183 3.27 10.29 -7.92
C HIS A 183 4.28 10.10 -6.79
N ASN A 184 4.47 8.87 -6.31
CA ASN A 184 5.38 8.55 -5.23
C ASN A 184 6.83 8.65 -5.66
N VAL A 185 7.13 8.35 -6.93
CA VAL A 185 8.44 8.64 -7.55
C VAL A 185 8.75 10.14 -7.45
N ALA A 186 7.81 11.00 -7.88
CA ALA A 186 8.02 12.45 -7.87
C ALA A 186 8.20 13.01 -6.45
N ASP A 187 7.36 12.58 -5.51
CA ASP A 187 7.47 12.96 -4.10
C ASP A 187 8.80 12.49 -3.50
N THR A 188 9.24 11.27 -3.82
CA THR A 188 10.50 10.71 -3.30
C THR A 188 11.71 11.46 -3.86
N TYR A 189 11.70 11.85 -5.15
CA TYR A 189 12.71 12.73 -5.72
C TYR A 189 12.82 14.05 -4.95
N TYR A 190 11.69 14.66 -4.59
CA TYR A 190 11.70 15.91 -3.85
C TYR A 190 12.22 15.75 -2.42
N LEU A 191 11.87 14.67 -1.72
CA LEU A 191 12.41 14.37 -0.39
C LEU A 191 13.92 14.15 -0.43
N LEU A 192 14.42 13.41 -1.42
CA LEU A 192 15.86 13.22 -1.63
C LEU A 192 16.56 14.54 -1.97
N ALA A 193 15.90 15.43 -2.74
CA ALA A 193 16.43 16.76 -3.03
C ALA A 193 16.64 17.58 -1.76
N ARG A 194 15.68 17.54 -0.84
CA ARG A 194 15.77 18.22 0.46
C ARG A 194 16.92 17.66 1.30
N ILE A 195 17.04 16.33 1.40
CA ILE A 195 18.15 15.69 2.13
C ILE A 195 19.51 16.07 1.51
N ALA A 196 19.62 16.12 0.18
CA ALA A 196 20.85 16.55 -0.48
C ALA A 196 21.16 18.02 -0.18
N ALA A 197 20.16 18.90 -0.16
CA ALA A 197 20.32 20.31 0.21
C ALA A 197 20.80 20.47 1.66
N ASP A 198 20.20 19.73 2.60
CA ASP A 198 20.59 19.73 4.02
C ASP A 198 22.04 19.24 4.22
N LYS A 199 22.55 18.41 3.30
CA LYS A 199 23.94 17.95 3.24
C LYS A 199 24.89 18.90 2.49
N GLY A 200 24.41 20.03 2.00
CA GLY A 200 25.19 20.99 1.18
C GLY A 200 25.49 20.49 -0.25
N GLN A 201 24.79 19.46 -0.72
CA GLN A 201 25.00 18.86 -2.05
C GLN A 201 24.11 19.57 -3.09
N THR A 202 24.33 20.88 -3.28
CA THR A 202 23.45 21.76 -4.08
C THR A 202 23.17 21.24 -5.48
N ALA A 203 24.19 20.79 -6.21
CA ALA A 203 24.01 20.28 -7.59
C ALA A 203 23.12 19.02 -7.65
N GLN A 204 23.25 18.13 -6.66
CA GLN A 204 22.41 16.94 -6.59
C GLN A 204 20.97 17.30 -6.21
N ALA A 205 20.80 18.20 -5.24
CA ALA A 205 19.49 18.71 -4.85
C ALA A 205 18.75 19.35 -6.03
N GLU A 206 19.45 20.14 -6.84
CA GLU A 206 18.89 20.82 -8.01
C GLU A 206 18.36 19.81 -9.04
N MET A 207 19.17 18.79 -9.37
CA MET A 207 18.80 17.73 -10.30
C MET A 207 17.56 16.96 -9.81
N LEU A 208 17.55 16.55 -8.54
CA LEU A 208 16.46 15.78 -7.95
C LEU A 208 15.15 16.59 -7.92
N ALA A 209 15.21 17.87 -7.52
CA ALA A 209 14.05 18.75 -7.51
C ALA A 209 13.54 19.07 -8.93
N ALA A 210 14.45 19.22 -9.90
CA ALA A 210 14.08 19.37 -11.31
C ALA A 210 13.25 18.16 -11.78
N ARG A 211 13.74 16.94 -11.50
CA ARG A 211 13.08 15.70 -11.89
C ARG A 211 11.70 15.54 -11.23
N ALA A 212 11.60 15.84 -9.93
CA ALA A 212 10.33 15.86 -9.21
C ALA A 212 9.32 16.81 -9.87
N SER A 213 9.70 18.07 -10.11
CA SER A 213 8.78 19.08 -10.67
C SER A 213 8.35 18.78 -12.11
N LEU A 214 9.23 18.20 -12.93
CA LEU A 214 8.91 17.78 -14.29
C LEU A 214 7.89 16.65 -14.27
N LEU A 215 8.13 15.61 -13.46
CA LEU A 215 7.22 14.48 -13.34
C LEU A 215 5.85 14.89 -12.81
N LEU A 216 5.81 15.73 -11.76
CA LEU A 216 4.54 16.30 -11.27
C LEU A 216 3.79 17.06 -12.37
N SER A 217 4.49 17.76 -13.25
CA SER A 217 3.83 18.48 -14.36
C SER A 217 3.23 17.52 -15.39
N GLN A 218 3.93 16.42 -15.70
CA GLN A 218 3.44 15.37 -16.59
C GLN A 218 2.21 14.66 -16.01
N LEU A 219 2.12 14.56 -14.68
CA LEU A 219 0.99 14.00 -13.95
C LEU A 219 -0.18 14.97 -13.76
N GLY A 220 -0.10 16.20 -14.30
CA GLY A 220 -1.16 17.22 -14.13
C GLY A 220 -1.15 17.93 -12.76
N GLU A 221 -0.15 17.67 -11.91
CA GLU A 221 0.00 18.22 -10.56
C GLU A 221 0.67 19.60 -10.57
N ALA A 222 0.08 20.53 -11.32
CA ALA A 222 0.70 21.83 -11.61
C ALA A 222 1.03 22.65 -10.35
N GLN A 223 0.20 22.57 -9.31
CA GLN A 223 0.44 23.26 -8.04
C GLN A 223 1.65 22.69 -7.30
N LYS A 224 1.72 21.36 -7.12
CA LYS A 224 2.87 20.70 -6.48
C LYS A 224 4.16 20.94 -7.28
N ALA A 225 4.07 20.87 -8.61
CA ALA A 225 5.21 21.16 -9.48
C ALA A 225 5.72 22.61 -9.30
N ARG A 226 4.82 23.60 -9.15
CA ARG A 226 5.21 24.98 -8.84
C ARG A 226 5.88 25.10 -7.47
N GLN A 227 5.34 24.43 -6.45
CA GLN A 227 5.94 24.44 -5.10
C GLN A 227 7.38 23.92 -5.11
N VAL A 228 7.65 22.81 -5.79
CA VAL A 228 9.01 22.26 -5.91
C VAL A 228 9.95 23.21 -6.65
N ARG A 229 9.48 23.86 -7.73
CA ARG A 229 10.26 24.86 -8.47
C ARG A 229 10.60 26.08 -7.62
N GLN A 230 9.63 26.57 -6.86
CA GLN A 230 9.80 27.72 -5.96
C GLN A 230 10.81 27.38 -4.86
N TRP A 231 10.65 26.22 -4.20
CA TRP A 231 11.63 25.74 -3.21
C TRP A 231 13.04 25.67 -3.80
N ARG A 232 13.19 25.18 -5.04
CA ARG A 232 14.50 25.10 -5.70
C ARG A 232 15.12 26.49 -5.90
N GLN A 233 14.33 27.49 -6.27
CA GLN A 233 14.78 28.88 -6.42
C GLN A 233 15.18 29.48 -5.06
N ASP A 234 14.32 29.34 -4.06
CA ASP A 234 14.49 30.01 -2.78
C ASP A 234 15.54 29.36 -1.88
N VAL A 235 15.77 28.04 -2.00
CA VAL A 235 16.66 27.31 -1.10
C VAL A 235 18.02 27.04 -1.74
N LEU A 236 18.07 26.76 -3.05
CA LEU A 236 19.33 26.41 -3.72
C LEU A 236 19.98 27.58 -4.45
N HIS A 237 19.22 28.66 -4.72
CA HIS A 237 19.70 29.83 -5.46
C HIS A 237 19.50 31.16 -4.73
N ALA A 238 19.06 31.15 -3.47
CA ALA A 238 19.13 32.34 -2.62
C ALA A 238 20.60 32.65 -2.31
N GLN A 239 21.12 33.67 -2.98
CA GLN A 239 22.40 34.32 -2.66
C GLN A 239 22.17 35.39 -1.61
#